data_AF-A0A4V3QXI2-F1
#
_entry.id   AF-A0A4V3QXI2-F1
#
_cell.length_a   1.000
_cell.length_b   1.000
_cell.length_c   1.000
_cell.angle_alpha   90.00
_cell.angle_beta   90.00
_cell.angle_gamma   90.00
#
_symmetry.space_group_name_H-M   'P 1'
#
loop_
_entity.id
_entity.type
_entity.pdbx_description
1 polymer ?
#
loop_
_entity_poly.entity_id
_entity_poly.type
_entity_poly.pdbx_seq_one_letter_code
_entity_poly.pdbx_strand_id
1 'polypeptide(L)'
;MEEILSSIKRIIAEEGDAATATRTRRGRSGSATTAAARAPRIDEDEDPEDEAVLELREPVDEARAPDAAAPAARAEPILSERAVEATRGPLEALSRMVVKPEVAGSDTLEGLVREMLKPMLRDWLDANLPQIVEAMVAREITRITGRN
;
A
#
# COMPACT_ATOMS: atom_id res chain seq x y z
N MET A 1 17.78 24.84 32.45
CA MET A 1 16.95 23.90 33.25
C MET A 1 15.51 23.82 32.75
N GLU A 2 14.92 24.94 32.29
CA GLU A 2 13.55 25.00 31.77
C GLU A 2 13.33 24.28 30.42
N GLU A 3 14.36 24.18 29.58
CA GLU A 3 14.28 23.51 28.26
C GLU A 3 14.09 21.98 28.37
N ILE A 4 14.71 21.35 29.38
CA ILE A 4 14.57 19.90 29.61
C ILE A 4 13.14 19.55 30.05
N LEU A 5 12.54 20.37 30.92
CA LEU A 5 11.16 20.18 31.37
C LEU A 5 10.13 20.47 30.27
N SER A 6 10.44 21.40 29.37
CA SER A 6 9.61 21.71 28.19
C SER A 6 9.59 20.55 27.19
N SER A 7 10.73 19.87 27.02
CA SER A 7 10.86 18.71 26.13
C SER A 7 10.11 17.49 26.65
N ILE A 8 10.23 17.16 27.95
CA ILE A 8 9.49 16.04 28.58
C ILE A 8 7.97 16.29 28.55
N LYS A 9 7.52 17.54 28.76
CA LYS A 9 6.10 17.88 28.70
C LYS A 9 5.51 17.74 27.29
N ARG A 10 6.31 17.97 26.23
CA ARG A 10 5.87 17.79 24.83
C ARG A 10 5.76 16.31 24.47
N ILE A 11 6.71 15.48 24.91
CA ILE A 11 6.70 14.03 24.66
C ILE A 11 5.50 13.34 25.34
N ILE A 12 5.19 13.69 26.61
CA ILE A 12 4.05 13.12 27.34
C ILE A 12 2.70 13.54 26.73
N ALA A 13 2.59 14.76 26.20
CA ALA A 13 1.37 15.23 25.54
C ALA A 13 1.12 14.54 24.19
N GLU A 14 2.18 14.20 23.46
CA GLU A 14 2.11 13.55 22.15
C GLU A 14 1.86 12.02 22.28
N GLU A 15 2.37 11.38 23.34
CA GLU A 15 2.18 9.94 23.58
C GLU A 15 0.85 9.61 24.29
N GLY A 16 0.31 10.52 25.11
CA GLY A 16 -1.00 10.35 25.78
C GLY A 16 -2.20 10.35 24.82
N ASP A 17 -2.12 11.05 23.69
CA ASP A 17 -3.19 11.11 22.70
C ASP A 17 -3.24 9.84 21.82
N ALA A 18 -2.08 9.28 21.51
CA ALA A 18 -1.95 7.99 20.81
C ALA A 18 -2.52 6.81 21.62
N ALA A 19 -2.36 6.81 22.94
CA ALA A 19 -2.92 5.76 23.81
C ALA A 19 -4.46 5.85 23.96
N THR A 20 -5.05 7.01 23.72
CA THR A 20 -6.49 7.26 23.93
C THR A 20 -7.32 6.99 22.66
N ALA A 21 -6.74 7.18 21.47
CA ALA A 21 -7.40 6.87 20.18
C ALA A 21 -7.55 5.36 19.89
N THR A 22 -6.68 4.51 20.44
CA THR A 22 -6.71 3.06 20.22
C THR A 22 -7.83 2.37 21.02
N ARG A 23 -8.29 2.99 22.12
CA ARG A 23 -9.33 2.44 23.01
C ARG A 23 -10.75 2.74 22.52
N THR A 24 -10.95 3.84 21.78
CA THR A 24 -12.27 4.23 21.22
C THR A 24 -12.65 3.46 19.95
N ARG A 25 -11.71 2.86 19.22
CA ARG A 25 -12.02 2.06 18.02
C ARG A 25 -12.47 0.62 18.29
N ARG A 26 -12.22 0.06 19.49
CA ARG A 26 -12.59 -1.33 19.80
C ARG A 26 -14.00 -1.49 20.38
N GLY A 27 -14.69 -0.41 20.71
CA GLY A 27 -16.01 -0.43 21.35
C GLY A 27 -17.22 -0.38 20.42
N ARG A 28 -17.04 -0.34 19.09
CA ARG A 28 -18.17 -0.06 18.17
C ARG A 28 -18.12 -0.90 16.89
N SER A 29 -18.19 -2.21 17.03
CA SER A 29 -18.67 -3.08 15.96
C SER A 29 -19.14 -4.42 16.53
N GLY A 30 -20.23 -4.35 17.29
CA GLY A 30 -21.10 -5.48 17.55
C GLY A 30 -22.49 -5.12 17.04
N SER A 31 -22.87 -5.65 15.88
CA SER A 31 -24.27 -5.99 15.58
C SER A 31 -24.30 -6.90 14.36
N ALA A 32 -24.67 -8.16 14.61
CA ALA A 32 -24.94 -9.16 13.60
C ALA A 32 -26.40 -9.02 13.10
N THR A 33 -26.73 -9.87 12.11
CA THR A 33 -28.04 -10.12 11.45
C THR A 33 -28.31 -9.17 10.27
N THR A 34 -28.64 -9.59 9.03
CA THR A 34 -29.45 -10.74 8.56
C THR A 34 -29.29 -10.89 7.03
N ALA A 35 -29.76 -12.03 6.49
CA ALA A 35 -30.30 -12.24 5.13
C ALA A 35 -29.41 -12.91 4.05
N ALA A 36 -29.54 -14.25 4.03
CA ALA A 36 -30.09 -15.04 2.92
C ALA A 36 -29.43 -15.03 1.53
N ALA A 37 -29.15 -16.26 1.08
CA ALA A 37 -28.58 -16.66 -0.19
C ALA A 37 -29.33 -16.18 -1.44
N ARG A 38 -28.58 -15.74 -2.45
CA ARG A 38 -28.96 -15.80 -3.87
C ARG A 38 -27.70 -15.92 -4.74
N ALA A 39 -27.49 -17.10 -5.31
CA ALA A 39 -26.45 -17.38 -6.29
C ALA A 39 -26.68 -16.57 -7.58
N PRO A 40 -25.63 -16.12 -8.29
CA PRO A 40 -25.77 -15.62 -9.65
C PRO A 40 -25.96 -16.82 -10.59
N ARG A 41 -27.03 -16.80 -11.37
CA ARG A 41 -27.19 -17.69 -12.52
C ARG A 41 -26.30 -17.12 -13.61
N ILE A 42 -25.31 -17.89 -14.04
CA ILE A 42 -24.54 -17.59 -15.23
C ILE A 42 -25.39 -18.11 -16.39
N ASP A 43 -25.89 -17.19 -17.20
CA ASP A 43 -26.51 -17.53 -18.47
C ASP A 43 -25.38 -18.03 -19.39
N GLU A 44 -25.51 -19.29 -19.80
CA GLU A 44 -24.72 -19.93 -20.84
C GLU A 44 -25.13 -19.31 -22.18
N ASP A 45 -24.17 -18.84 -22.98
CA ASP A 45 -24.04 -19.19 -24.41
C ASP A 45 -22.90 -18.42 -25.11
N GLU A 46 -22.07 -19.21 -25.81
CA GLU A 46 -21.13 -18.91 -26.91
C GLU A 46 -19.71 -18.37 -26.61
N ASP A 47 -18.83 -19.36 -26.32
CA ASP A 47 -17.50 -19.65 -26.89
C ASP A 47 -16.42 -18.55 -27.08
N PRO A 48 -15.33 -18.65 -26.32
CA PRO A 48 -13.98 -18.38 -26.80
C PRO A 48 -13.22 -19.71 -27.00
N GLU A 49 -13.52 -20.46 -28.06
CA GLU A 49 -12.53 -21.45 -28.53
C GLU A 49 -11.32 -20.68 -29.10
N ASP A 50 -10.13 -21.16 -28.74
CA ASP A 50 -8.80 -20.67 -29.07
C ASP A 50 -8.15 -19.69 -28.09
N GLU A 51 -8.47 -19.80 -26.79
CA GLU A 51 -7.42 -19.64 -25.79
C GLU A 51 -6.55 -20.91 -25.89
N ALA A 52 -5.44 -20.83 -26.63
CA ALA A 52 -4.38 -21.82 -26.62
C ALA A 52 -3.71 -21.83 -25.24
N VAL A 53 -4.46 -22.31 -24.25
CA VAL A 53 -4.01 -22.64 -22.91
C VAL A 53 -2.98 -23.74 -23.10
N LEU A 54 -1.73 -23.43 -22.81
CA LEU A 54 -0.66 -24.40 -22.70
C LEU A 54 -0.98 -25.34 -21.54
N GLU A 55 -1.76 -26.38 -21.80
CA GLU A 55 -2.00 -27.45 -20.84
C GLU A 55 -0.71 -28.25 -20.65
N LEU A 56 0.05 -27.90 -19.62
CA LEU A 56 1.22 -28.65 -19.18
C LEU A 56 0.75 -29.95 -18.49
N ARG A 57 0.34 -30.95 -19.27
CA ARG A 57 -0.13 -32.26 -18.78
C ARG A 57 0.99 -33.28 -18.55
N GLU A 58 2.23 -32.83 -18.38
CA GLU A 58 3.30 -33.74 -18.00
C GLU A 58 3.38 -33.78 -16.46
N PRO A 59 3.09 -34.93 -15.82
CA PRO A 59 3.27 -35.05 -14.39
C PRO A 59 4.77 -34.91 -14.09
N VAL A 60 5.12 -33.93 -13.26
CA VAL A 60 6.45 -33.87 -12.65
C VAL A 60 6.60 -35.15 -11.86
N ASP A 61 7.44 -36.06 -12.35
CA ASP A 61 7.82 -37.29 -11.66
C ASP A 61 8.27 -36.87 -10.26
N GLU A 62 7.50 -37.25 -9.23
CA GLU A 62 7.80 -36.94 -7.83
C GLU A 62 9.09 -37.67 -7.49
N ALA A 63 10.20 -36.96 -7.72
CA ALA A 63 11.53 -37.45 -7.50
C ALA A 63 11.62 -37.93 -6.06
N ARG A 64 11.68 -39.26 -5.93
CA ARG A 64 12.26 -40.04 -4.84
C ARG A 64 13.05 -39.14 -3.88
N ALA A 65 12.58 -39.03 -2.63
CA ALA A 65 13.33 -38.37 -1.56
C ALA A 65 14.81 -38.84 -1.60
N PRO A 66 15.79 -37.94 -1.77
CA PRO A 66 17.18 -38.34 -1.87
C PRO A 66 17.61 -38.88 -0.51
N ASP A 67 17.81 -40.20 -0.49
CA ASP A 67 18.57 -40.90 0.51
C ASP A 67 19.99 -40.34 0.54
N ALA A 68 20.47 -40.06 1.75
CA ALA A 68 21.81 -39.61 2.11
C ALA A 68 22.33 -38.30 1.46
N ALA A 69 22.92 -37.46 2.31
CA ALA A 69 23.66 -36.26 1.91
C ALA A 69 24.81 -36.60 0.95
N ALA A 70 24.53 -36.61 -0.35
CA ALA A 70 25.52 -36.41 -1.37
C ALA A 70 26.06 -34.98 -1.20
N PRO A 71 27.39 -34.74 -1.30
CA PRO A 71 27.89 -33.37 -1.35
C PRO A 71 27.17 -32.69 -2.51
N ALA A 72 26.41 -31.62 -2.23
CA ALA A 72 25.75 -30.84 -3.27
C ALA A 72 26.79 -30.56 -4.34
N ALA A 73 26.62 -31.19 -5.51
CA ALA A 73 27.51 -30.98 -6.64
C ALA A 73 27.57 -29.47 -6.82
N ARG A 74 28.76 -28.89 -6.69
CA ARG A 74 28.93 -27.44 -6.77
C ARG A 74 28.36 -27.03 -8.11
N ALA A 75 27.26 -26.28 -8.10
CA ALA A 75 26.61 -25.82 -9.31
C ALA A 75 27.68 -25.12 -10.15
N GLU A 76 27.96 -25.67 -11.33
CA GLU A 76 28.93 -25.08 -12.22
C GLU A 76 28.45 -23.68 -12.61
N PRO A 77 29.33 -22.67 -12.59
CA PRO A 77 28.93 -21.32 -12.93
C PRO A 77 28.47 -21.29 -14.39
N ILE A 78 27.20 -20.93 -14.59
CA ILE A 78 26.57 -20.79 -15.91
C ILE A 78 27.25 -19.68 -16.72
N LEU A 79 27.85 -18.71 -16.03
CA LEU A 79 28.54 -17.57 -16.62
C LEU A 79 30.05 -17.73 -16.50
N SER A 80 30.76 -17.33 -17.56
CA SER A 80 32.22 -17.18 -17.50
C SER A 80 32.62 -16.07 -16.54
N GLU A 81 33.78 -16.21 -15.88
CA GLU A 81 34.34 -15.18 -14.99
C GLU A 81 34.49 -13.83 -15.70
N ARG A 82 34.89 -13.85 -16.98
CA ARG A 82 34.99 -12.65 -17.82
C ARG A 82 33.65 -11.93 -17.98
N ALA A 83 32.55 -12.68 -18.16
CA ALA A 83 31.22 -12.10 -18.28
C ALA A 83 30.76 -11.48 -16.95
N VAL A 84 31.06 -12.13 -15.83
CA VAL A 84 30.78 -11.60 -14.48
C VAL A 84 31.53 -10.29 -14.24
N GLU A 85 32.83 -10.25 -14.54
CA GLU A 85 33.64 -9.04 -14.35
C GLU A 85 33.19 -7.89 -15.27
N ALA A 86 32.89 -8.20 -16.54
CA ALA A 86 32.44 -7.19 -17.50
C ALA A 86 31.07 -6.58 -17.14
N THR A 87 30.20 -7.34 -16.48
CA THR A 87 28.84 -6.90 -16.11
C THR A 87 28.78 -6.19 -14.77
N ARG A 88 29.73 -6.46 -13.87
CA ARG A 88 29.77 -5.89 -12.51
C ARG A 88 29.78 -4.36 -12.50
N GLY A 89 30.67 -3.75 -13.28
CA GLY A 89 30.84 -2.28 -13.36
C GLY A 89 29.58 -1.55 -13.89
N PRO A 90 29.03 -1.92 -15.07
CA PRO A 90 27.82 -1.32 -15.60
C PRO A 90 26.59 -1.48 -14.70
N LEU A 91 26.44 -2.63 -14.05
CA LEU A 91 25.31 -2.91 -13.17
C LEU A 91 25.42 -2.11 -11.86
N GLU A 92 26.63 -1.92 -11.34
CA GLU A 92 26.89 -1.01 -10.22
C GLU A 92 26.61 0.46 -10.60
N ALA A 93 27.02 0.89 -11.80
CA ALA A 93 26.73 2.22 -12.31
C ALA A 93 25.21 2.44 -12.47
N LEU A 94 24.50 1.46 -12.99
CA LEU A 94 23.02 1.49 -13.09
C LEU A 94 22.37 1.56 -11.71
N SER A 95 22.83 0.75 -10.75
CA SER A 95 22.34 0.76 -9.36
C SER A 95 22.50 2.14 -8.70
N ARG A 96 23.62 2.82 -8.95
CA ARG A 96 23.86 4.20 -8.48
C ARG A 96 22.96 5.23 -9.16
N MET A 97 22.54 4.99 -10.39
CA MET A 97 21.59 5.83 -11.13
C MET A 97 20.13 5.59 -10.71
N VAL A 98 19.81 4.42 -10.16
CA VAL A 98 18.55 4.19 -9.43
C VAL A 98 18.69 4.89 -8.08
N VAL A 99 18.61 6.22 -8.15
CA VAL A 99 18.71 7.15 -7.01
C VAL A 99 17.75 6.69 -5.92
N LYS A 100 18.32 6.34 -4.77
CA LYS A 100 17.59 6.31 -3.50
C LYS A 100 17.40 7.78 -3.11
N PRO A 101 16.18 8.33 -3.13
CA PRO A 101 15.99 9.75 -2.88
C PRO A 101 16.37 10.05 -1.42
N GLU A 102 17.48 10.76 -1.21
CA GLU A 102 17.84 11.25 0.12
C GLU A 102 16.91 12.38 0.59
N VAL A 103 16.15 12.98 -0.34
CA VAL A 103 15.14 13.99 -0.04
C VAL A 103 13.81 13.51 -0.60
N ALA A 104 12.87 13.18 0.30
CA ALA A 104 11.50 12.91 -0.08
C ALA A 104 10.88 14.18 -0.71
N GLY A 105 10.59 14.12 -2.02
CA GLY A 105 9.52 14.94 -2.60
C GLY A 105 9.85 15.97 -3.69
N SER A 106 11.10 16.15 -4.16
CA SER A 106 11.37 17.12 -5.23
C SER A 106 11.66 16.51 -6.60
N ASP A 107 12.45 15.44 -6.67
CA ASP A 107 12.83 14.78 -7.95
C ASP A 107 12.24 13.38 -8.11
N THR A 108 11.28 13.00 -7.26
CA THR A 108 10.56 11.73 -7.40
C THR A 108 9.28 11.94 -8.22
N LEU A 109 8.82 10.87 -8.88
CA LEU A 109 7.53 10.85 -9.58
C LEU A 109 6.38 11.34 -8.67
N GLU A 110 6.43 11.02 -7.38
CA GLU A 110 5.46 11.50 -6.39
C GLU A 110 5.47 13.03 -6.28
N GLY A 111 6.64 13.67 -6.29
CA GLY A 111 6.77 15.13 -6.27
C GLY A 111 6.12 15.77 -7.50
N LEU A 112 6.38 15.22 -8.68
CA LEU A 112 5.78 15.70 -9.93
C LEU A 112 4.25 15.53 -9.94
N VAL A 113 3.75 14.35 -9.54
CA VAL A 113 2.32 14.07 -9.46
C VAL A 113 1.65 14.98 -8.43
N ARG A 114 2.29 15.24 -7.28
CA ARG A 114 1.78 16.14 -6.26
C ARG A 114 1.65 17.57 -6.77
N GLU A 115 2.66 18.09 -7.48
CA GLU A 115 2.60 19.43 -8.04
C GLU A 115 1.55 19.55 -9.16
N MET A 116 1.31 18.48 -9.92
CA MET A 116 0.22 18.43 -10.90
C MET A 116 -1.17 18.33 -10.27
N LEU A 117 -1.33 17.60 -9.16
CA LEU A 117 -2.63 17.43 -8.47
C LEU A 117 -3.03 18.65 -7.64
N LYS A 118 -2.05 19.42 -7.17
CA LYS A 118 -2.25 20.61 -6.33
C LYS A 118 -3.22 21.65 -6.93
N PRO A 119 -3.12 22.07 -8.21
CA PRO A 119 -4.09 23.00 -8.79
C PRO A 119 -5.49 22.38 -8.89
N MET A 120 -5.63 21.12 -9.29
CA MET A 120 -6.95 20.47 -9.41
C MET A 120 -7.67 20.34 -8.07
N LEU A 121 -6.92 20.01 -7.01
CA LEU A 121 -7.47 19.94 -5.66
C LEU A 121 -7.85 21.31 -5.12
N ARG A 122 -7.07 22.36 -5.45
CA ARG A 122 -7.42 23.74 -5.07
C ARG A 122 -8.74 24.16 -5.70
N ASP A 123 -8.86 24.03 -7.02
CA ASP A 123 -10.07 24.45 -7.74
C ASP A 123 -11.31 23.69 -7.24
N TRP A 124 -11.14 22.40 -6.95
CA TRP A 124 -12.21 21.59 -6.36
C TRP A 124 -12.57 22.06 -4.95
N LEU A 125 -11.58 22.32 -4.09
CA LEU A 125 -11.83 22.83 -2.74
C LEU A 125 -12.52 24.20 -2.78
N ASP A 126 -12.06 25.11 -3.65
CA ASP A 126 -12.66 26.44 -3.79
C ASP A 126 -14.13 26.36 -4.23
N ALA A 127 -14.48 25.40 -5.09
CA ALA A 127 -15.86 25.20 -5.55
C ALA A 127 -16.76 24.48 -4.52
N ASN A 128 -16.23 23.53 -3.75
CA ASN A 128 -17.05 22.60 -2.95
C ASN A 128 -17.00 22.88 -1.44
N LEU A 129 -15.92 23.44 -0.93
CA LEU A 129 -15.72 23.69 0.50
C LEU A 129 -16.76 24.66 1.10
N PRO A 130 -17.20 25.73 0.43
CA PRO A 130 -18.23 26.63 0.98
C PRO A 130 -19.52 25.88 1.34
N GLN A 131 -20.02 25.03 0.42
CA GLN A 131 -21.26 24.27 0.63
C GLN A 131 -21.13 23.26 1.78
N ILE A 132 -19.98 22.58 1.87
CA ILE A 132 -19.70 21.62 2.94
C ILE A 132 -19.69 22.34 4.31
N VAL A 133 -19.07 23.52 4.38
CA VAL A 133 -19.00 24.32 5.61
C VAL A 133 -20.39 24.83 5.99
N GLU A 134 -21.17 25.37 5.05
CA GLU A 134 -22.54 25.82 5.32
C GLU A 134 -23.42 24.69 5.88
N ALA A 135 -23.35 23.50 5.28
CA ALA A 135 -24.10 22.33 5.76
C ALA A 135 -23.66 21.90 7.17
N MET A 136 -22.36 21.99 7.47
CA MET A 136 -21.82 21.65 8.80
C MET A 136 -22.22 22.69 9.85
N VAL A 137 -22.13 23.99 9.52
CA VAL A 137 -22.53 25.10 10.39
C VAL A 137 -24.03 25.07 10.65
N ALA A 138 -24.86 24.82 9.64
CA ALA A 138 -26.31 24.69 9.82
C ALA A 138 -26.64 23.56 10.82
N ARG A 139 -25.99 22.40 10.69
CA ARG A 139 -26.13 21.28 11.65
C ARG A 139 -25.66 21.66 13.05
N GLU A 140 -24.60 22.45 13.16
CA GLU A 140 -24.07 22.92 14.44
C GLU A 140 -25.02 23.91 15.12
N ILE A 141 -25.57 24.86 14.38
CA ILE A 141 -26.56 25.83 14.88
C ILE A 141 -27.82 25.11 15.33
N THR A 142 -28.35 24.15 14.55
CA THR A 142 -29.51 23.36 14.96
C THR A 142 -29.25 22.62 16.27
N ARG A 143 -28.06 22.05 16.44
CA ARG A 143 -27.67 21.36 17.68
C ARG A 143 -27.64 22.30 18.88
N ILE A 144 -27.01 23.48 18.73
CA ILE A 144 -26.86 24.46 19.83
C ILE A 144 -28.21 25.11 20.16
N THR A 145 -29.02 25.43 19.16
CA THR A 145 -30.34 26.05 19.35
C THR A 145 -31.38 25.11 19.91
N GLY A 146 -31.02 23.84 20.19
CA GLY A 146 -31.87 22.90 20.93
C GLY A 146 -33.20 22.60 20.26
N ARG A 147 -33.32 22.84 18.94
CA ARG A 147 -34.55 22.65 18.19
C ARG A 147 -34.59 21.22 17.64
N ASN A 148 -34.81 20.28 18.54
CA ASN A 148 -35.47 19.01 18.24
C ASN A 148 -36.93 19.14 18.70
#